data_AF-A0A969Q084-F1
#
_entry.id   AF-A0A969Q084-F1
#
_cell.length_a   1.000
_cell.length_b   1.000
_cell.length_c   1.000
_cell.angle_alpha   90.00
_cell.angle_beta   90.00
_cell.angle_gamma   90.00
#
_symmetry.space_group_name_H-M   'P 1'
#
loop_
_entity.id
_entity.type
_entity.pdbx_description
1 polymer ?
#
loop_
_entity_poly.entity_id
_entity_poly.type
_entity_poly.pdbx_seq_one_letter_code
_entity_poly.pdbx_strand_id
1 'polypeptide(L)'
;MVNGTIVPLPYEKVEVDGRRAILHQPFNALLPGRYTNEDDRERDLATLLVGQTLSGEGDIVFAGQAMSLRQSLAPNLLPPCPVLKELQALPSTNSETLFSHLSKLTYEPGFTPLSKEWFDRIKTLEFEWAAFNTRIKSLIYSNLQLIWSRTEEIDWAQWNETVTGEEAREDLRQLRYYYPELNALPDGALYSLFDTYQMDCKFINGWTAYREDEFFFFLLGQLSVPRNTYGQHIVPVGEFVGYELLRGQLSSVAVEAGKVWFAYNEAIYNLAYRVSQIVEFLRSPSDVKRGRPIFIFEDWFAMCRTTGSFSITLQQSFETLQQSFENLS
;
A
#
# COMPACT_ATOMS: atom_id res chain seq x y z
N MET A 1 -26.57 16.89 -19.51
CA MET A 1 -25.64 16.07 -20.32
C MET A 1 -24.59 15.55 -19.37
N VAL A 2 -24.43 14.23 -19.28
CA VAL A 2 -23.39 13.61 -18.45
C VAL A 2 -22.07 13.81 -19.19
N ASN A 3 -21.25 14.76 -18.75
CA ASN A 3 -19.85 14.89 -19.17
C ASN A 3 -19.05 13.71 -18.57
N GLY A 4 -19.28 12.51 -19.09
CA GLY A 4 -18.47 11.35 -18.75
C GLY A 4 -17.20 11.40 -19.60
N THR A 5 -16.09 11.91 -19.07
CA THR A 5 -14.80 11.74 -19.73
C THR A 5 -14.45 10.26 -19.71
N ILE A 6 -14.53 9.59 -20.86
CA ILE A 6 -14.15 8.19 -21.01
C ILE A 6 -12.61 8.12 -21.02
N VAL A 7 -12.04 7.45 -20.02
CA VAL A 7 -10.61 7.14 -19.97
C VAL A 7 -10.47 5.64 -20.25
N PRO A 8 -9.87 5.22 -21.38
CA PRO A 8 -9.66 3.81 -21.65
C PRO A 8 -8.76 3.18 -20.59
N LEU A 9 -9.12 2.00 -20.10
CA LEU A 9 -8.17 1.19 -19.35
C LEU A 9 -7.03 0.75 -20.30
N PRO A 10 -5.76 0.76 -19.85
CA PRO A 10 -5.28 0.92 -18.47
C PRO A 10 -4.76 2.33 -18.14
N TYR A 11 -5.30 3.37 -18.78
CA TYR A 11 -4.78 4.74 -18.66
C TYR A 11 -5.47 5.53 -17.54
N GLU A 12 -4.77 6.57 -17.05
CA GLU A 12 -5.30 7.56 -16.12
C GLU A 12 -4.90 8.97 -16.57
N LYS A 13 -5.78 9.94 -16.31
CA LYS A 13 -5.51 11.36 -16.45
C LYS A 13 -4.77 11.86 -15.20
N VAL A 14 -3.52 12.27 -15.34
CA VAL A 14 -2.71 12.76 -14.22
C VAL A 14 -2.18 14.17 -14.47
N GLU A 15 -1.72 14.82 -13.41
CA GLU A 15 -0.90 16.02 -13.48
C GLU A 15 0.49 15.71 -12.92
N VAL A 16 1.54 16.03 -13.69
CA VAL A 16 2.94 15.81 -13.34
C VAL A 16 3.69 17.10 -13.60
N ASP A 17 4.38 17.62 -12.57
CA ASP A 17 5.14 18.88 -12.62
C ASP A 17 4.33 20.07 -13.18
N GLY A 18 3.05 20.14 -12.78
CA GLY A 18 2.12 21.18 -13.22
C GLY A 18 1.67 21.04 -14.68
N ARG A 19 1.91 19.89 -15.32
CA ARG A 19 1.49 19.59 -16.69
C ARG A 19 0.51 18.43 -16.71
N ARG A 20 -0.53 18.56 -17.51
CA ARG A 20 -1.46 17.47 -17.80
C ARG A 20 -0.71 16.38 -18.56
N ALA A 21 -0.93 15.12 -18.18
CA ALA A 21 -0.37 13.94 -18.82
C ALA A 21 -1.36 12.77 -18.81
N ILE A 22 -1.03 11.73 -19.56
CA ILE A 22 -1.72 10.43 -19.55
C ILE A 22 -0.73 9.39 -18.99
N LEU A 23 -1.14 8.67 -17.95
CA LEU A 23 -0.35 7.65 -17.27
C LEU A 23 -0.87 6.26 -17.65
N HIS A 24 0.01 5.36 -18.06
CA HIS A 24 -0.27 3.94 -18.15
C HIS A 24 -0.10 3.31 -16.76
N GLN A 25 -1.21 3.00 -16.09
CA GLN A 25 -1.24 2.60 -14.68
C GLN A 25 -0.31 1.40 -14.37
N PRO A 26 -0.44 0.23 -15.03
CA PRO A 26 0.36 -0.95 -14.68
C PRO A 26 1.88 -0.76 -14.79
N PHE A 27 2.31 0.08 -15.73
CA PHE A 27 3.73 0.31 -16.00
C PHE A 27 4.26 1.54 -15.27
N ASN A 28 3.39 2.31 -14.62
CA ASN A 28 3.69 3.61 -14.06
C ASN A 28 4.50 4.47 -15.04
N ALA A 29 4.04 4.53 -16.30
CA ALA A 29 4.74 5.15 -17.41
C ALA A 29 3.88 6.23 -18.08
N LEU A 30 4.47 7.38 -18.37
CA LEU A 30 3.80 8.49 -19.03
C LEU A 30 3.78 8.28 -20.55
N LEU A 31 2.65 8.56 -21.18
CA LEU A 31 2.56 8.56 -22.64
C LEU A 31 3.15 9.86 -23.20
N PRO A 32 3.63 9.84 -24.46
CA PRO A 32 4.02 11.05 -25.16
C PRO A 32 2.82 11.99 -25.27
N GLY A 33 3.09 13.29 -25.11
CA GLY A 33 2.08 14.33 -25.20
C GLY A 33 2.42 15.51 -24.32
N ARG A 34 2.07 16.71 -24.77
CA ARG A 34 2.16 17.95 -23.99
C ARG A 34 0.80 18.64 -24.06
N TYR A 35 -0.04 18.39 -23.06
CA TYR A 35 -1.41 18.84 -23.06
C TYR A 35 -1.51 20.22 -22.39
N THR A 36 -1.79 21.25 -23.18
CA THR A 36 -2.01 22.61 -22.67
C THR A 36 -3.43 22.82 -22.16
N ASN A 37 -4.39 22.09 -22.73
CA ASN A 37 -5.81 22.10 -22.39
C ASN A 37 -6.34 20.65 -22.25
N GLU A 38 -7.57 20.50 -21.74
CA GLU A 38 -8.20 19.18 -21.55
C GLU A 38 -8.62 18.54 -22.87
N ASP A 39 -9.09 19.33 -23.84
CA ASP A 39 -9.60 18.86 -25.12
C ASP A 39 -8.55 18.09 -25.93
N ASP A 40 -7.29 18.55 -25.92
CA ASP A 40 -6.17 17.86 -26.56
C ASP A 40 -5.87 16.52 -25.87
N ARG A 41 -6.00 16.47 -24.53
CA ARG A 41 -5.84 15.22 -23.78
C ARG A 41 -6.97 14.24 -24.07
N GLU A 42 -8.21 14.73 -24.20
CA GLU A 42 -9.36 13.92 -24.57
C GLU A 42 -9.26 13.37 -26.00
N ARG A 43 -8.70 14.13 -26.94
CA ARG A 43 -8.44 13.66 -28.31
C ARG A 43 -7.45 12.49 -28.34
N ASP A 44 -6.38 12.58 -27.55
CA ASP A 44 -5.38 11.51 -27.47
C ASP A 44 -5.93 10.29 -26.71
N LEU A 45 -6.75 10.47 -25.67
CA LEU A 45 -7.48 9.38 -25.03
C LEU A 45 -8.46 8.69 -25.99
N ALA A 46 -9.15 9.44 -26.85
CA ALA A 46 -10.02 8.86 -27.88
C ALA A 46 -9.24 8.03 -28.90
N THR A 47 -8.02 8.48 -29.26
CA THR A 47 -7.09 7.74 -30.12
C THR A 47 -6.68 6.41 -29.49
N LEU A 48 -6.34 6.42 -28.20
CA LEU A 48 -6.02 5.21 -27.43
C LEU A 48 -7.22 4.27 -27.31
N LEU A 49 -8.43 4.81 -27.16
CA LEU A 49 -9.66 4.05 -27.02
C LEU A 49 -9.95 3.19 -28.26
N VAL A 50 -9.67 3.71 -29.46
CA VAL A 50 -9.81 2.97 -30.72
C VAL A 50 -8.64 2.03 -31.02
N GLY A 51 -7.68 1.90 -30.09
CA GLY A 51 -6.53 0.99 -30.19
C GLY A 51 -5.38 1.53 -31.04
N GLN A 52 -5.35 2.83 -31.32
CA GLN A 52 -4.23 3.48 -32.00
C GLN A 52 -3.17 3.94 -30.99
N THR A 53 -1.94 4.12 -31.46
CA THR A 53 -0.83 4.59 -30.65
C THR A 53 -0.61 6.10 -30.81
N LEU A 54 -0.18 6.75 -29.74
CA LEU A 54 0.23 8.15 -29.78
C LEU A 54 1.65 8.27 -30.31
N SER A 55 1.87 9.24 -31.19
CA SER A 55 3.18 9.56 -31.73
C SER A 55 4.02 10.34 -30.72
N GLY A 56 5.29 9.98 -30.59
CA GLY A 56 6.26 10.72 -29.77
C GLY A 56 7.39 9.83 -29.28
N GLU A 57 8.22 10.41 -28.41
CA GLU A 57 9.38 9.73 -27.83
C GLU A 57 9.08 9.17 -26.44
N GLY A 58 9.82 8.13 -26.07
CA GLY A 58 9.75 7.45 -24.79
C GLY A 58 11.03 6.65 -24.58
N ASP A 59 11.35 6.33 -23.31
CA ASP A 59 12.50 5.47 -22.98
C ASP A 59 12.19 3.99 -23.20
N ILE A 60 10.91 3.65 -23.33
CA ILE A 60 10.42 2.29 -23.55
C ILE A 60 9.35 2.27 -24.64
N VAL A 61 9.19 1.11 -25.27
CA VAL A 61 8.10 0.85 -26.23
C VAL A 61 7.42 -0.45 -25.85
N PHE A 62 6.10 -0.40 -25.70
CA PHE A 62 5.27 -1.58 -25.48
C PHE A 62 4.12 -1.61 -26.49
N ALA A 63 3.94 -2.74 -27.17
CA ALA A 63 2.91 -2.91 -28.21
C ALA A 63 2.88 -1.81 -29.29
N GLY A 64 3.99 -1.11 -29.51
CA GLY A 64 4.11 0.02 -30.45
C GLY A 64 3.84 1.40 -29.83
N GLN A 65 3.39 1.47 -28.58
CA GLN A 65 3.22 2.71 -27.82
C GLN A 65 4.54 3.08 -27.14
N ALA A 66 5.13 4.22 -27.52
CA ALA A 66 6.24 4.81 -26.78
C ALA A 66 5.74 5.35 -25.43
N MET A 67 6.52 5.17 -24.35
CA MET A 67 6.22 5.68 -23.01
C MET A 67 7.51 6.01 -22.25
N SER A 68 7.40 6.82 -21.20
CA SER A 68 8.48 7.18 -20.29
C SER A 68 8.23 6.64 -18.88
N LEU A 69 9.09 5.75 -18.39
CA LEU A 69 8.98 5.25 -17.01
C LEU A 69 9.16 6.38 -16.00
N ARG A 70 8.24 6.49 -15.03
CA ARG A 70 8.38 7.48 -13.94
C ARG A 70 9.42 7.07 -12.91
N GLN A 71 9.64 5.76 -12.79
CA GLN A 71 10.54 5.17 -11.80
C GLN A 71 11.24 3.97 -12.42
N SER A 72 12.54 3.87 -12.15
CA SER A 72 13.34 2.73 -12.61
C SER A 72 12.93 1.44 -11.87
N LEU A 73 12.95 0.33 -12.60
CA LEU A 73 12.71 -1.01 -12.06
C LEU A 73 14.00 -1.67 -11.56
N ALA A 74 15.09 -0.92 -11.47
CA ALA A 74 16.40 -1.49 -11.31
C ALA A 74 16.78 -1.73 -9.83
N PRO A 75 17.03 -2.97 -9.33
CA PRO A 75 17.37 -3.23 -7.94
C PRO A 75 18.67 -2.58 -7.47
N ASN A 76 19.58 -2.24 -8.38
CA ASN A 76 20.82 -1.54 -8.03
C ASN A 76 20.59 -0.07 -7.61
N LEU A 77 19.35 0.43 -7.72
CA LEU A 77 18.95 1.74 -7.21
C LEU A 77 18.27 1.65 -5.84
N LEU A 78 18.16 0.45 -5.26
CA LEU A 78 17.72 0.32 -3.87
C LEU A 78 18.71 1.01 -2.93
N PRO A 79 18.23 1.61 -1.82
CA PRO A 79 19.10 2.11 -0.78
C PRO A 79 20.04 1.01 -0.26
N PRO A 80 21.14 1.36 0.42
CA PRO A 80 21.99 0.38 1.07
C PRO A 80 21.18 -0.51 2.00
N CYS A 81 21.26 -1.83 1.82
CA CYS A 81 20.55 -2.76 2.66
C CYS A 81 21.14 -2.71 4.09
N PRO A 82 20.32 -2.55 5.14
CA PRO A 82 20.80 -2.48 6.52
C PRO A 82 21.24 -3.84 7.08
N VAL A 83 21.64 -4.80 6.22
CA VAL A 83 21.88 -6.19 6.63
C VAL A 83 22.90 -6.27 7.76
N LEU A 84 22.48 -6.96 8.80
CA LEU A 84 23.35 -7.38 9.88
C LEU A 84 23.82 -8.80 9.58
N LYS A 85 25.12 -8.93 9.32
CA LYS A 85 25.78 -10.22 9.00
C LYS A 85 25.43 -11.32 10.02
N GLU A 86 25.18 -10.94 11.26
CA GLU A 86 24.80 -11.81 12.38
C GLU A 86 23.46 -12.54 12.15
N LEU A 87 22.50 -11.91 11.45
CA LEU A 87 21.17 -12.47 11.20
C LEU A 87 21.10 -13.38 9.96
N GLN A 88 22.11 -13.32 9.09
CA GLN A 88 22.23 -14.21 7.93
C GLN A 88 22.54 -15.66 8.33
N ALA A 89 23.09 -15.87 9.53
CA ALA A 89 23.44 -17.19 10.07
C ALA A 89 22.25 -17.93 10.72
N LEU A 90 21.12 -17.24 10.95
CA LEU A 90 19.95 -17.84 11.59
C LEU A 90 19.09 -18.62 10.57
N PRO A 91 18.64 -19.84 10.92
CA PRO A 91 17.85 -20.67 10.01
C PRO A 91 16.58 -19.93 9.57
N SER A 92 16.24 -20.08 8.29
CA SER A 92 14.99 -19.54 7.74
C SER A 92 13.81 -20.21 8.41
N THR A 93 12.98 -19.45 9.12
CA THR A 93 11.66 -19.90 9.51
C THR A 93 10.70 -19.69 8.33
N ASN A 94 9.76 -20.62 8.14
CA ASN A 94 8.72 -20.49 7.13
C ASN A 94 7.89 -19.24 7.46
N SER A 95 8.12 -18.18 6.69
CA SER A 95 7.46 -16.89 6.84
C SER A 95 6.27 -16.86 5.89
N GLU A 96 5.06 -17.16 6.38
CA GLU A 96 3.87 -17.17 5.54
C GLU A 96 3.19 -15.80 5.35
N THR A 97 3.56 -14.73 6.06
CA THR A 97 2.51 -13.71 6.30
C THR A 97 2.78 -12.24 5.99
N LEU A 98 3.96 -11.76 5.58
CA LEU A 98 4.10 -10.28 5.47
C LEU A 98 4.52 -9.69 4.12
N PHE A 99 5.28 -10.40 3.26
CA PHE A 99 5.75 -9.76 2.03
C PHE A 99 5.90 -10.76 0.92
N SER A 100 4.94 -10.75 0.00
CA SER A 100 5.21 -11.30 -1.32
C SER A 100 4.18 -10.84 -2.34
N HIS A 101 4.35 -9.62 -2.87
CA HIS A 101 3.71 -9.27 -4.12
C HIS A 101 4.08 -10.27 -5.21
N LEU A 102 5.29 -10.85 -5.13
CA LEU A 102 5.83 -11.70 -6.18
C LEU A 102 5.81 -13.21 -5.89
N SER A 103 5.43 -13.70 -4.69
CA SER A 103 5.56 -15.15 -4.37
C SER A 103 4.76 -16.02 -5.32
N LYS A 104 3.51 -15.65 -5.57
CA LYS A 104 2.55 -16.37 -6.41
C LYS A 104 2.66 -16.01 -7.89
N LEU A 105 3.50 -15.04 -8.23
CA LEU A 105 3.69 -14.60 -9.61
C LEU A 105 4.85 -15.35 -10.27
N THR A 106 4.66 -15.65 -11.55
CA THR A 106 5.67 -16.18 -12.47
C THR A 106 6.06 -15.09 -13.44
N TYR A 107 7.31 -15.13 -13.92
CA TYR A 107 7.76 -14.19 -14.94
C TYR A 107 6.91 -14.33 -16.21
N GLU A 108 6.45 -13.19 -16.73
CA GLU A 108 5.81 -13.09 -18.04
C GLU A 108 6.67 -12.25 -19.00
N PRO A 109 6.94 -12.75 -20.23
CA PRO A 109 7.63 -11.96 -21.23
C PRO A 109 6.70 -10.89 -21.83
N GLY A 110 7.29 -9.85 -22.41
CA GLY A 110 6.54 -8.83 -23.17
C GLY A 110 6.87 -7.39 -22.79
N PHE A 111 7.63 -7.18 -21.71
CA PHE A 111 8.06 -5.86 -21.27
C PHE A 111 9.58 -5.80 -21.13
N THR A 112 10.26 -5.29 -22.16
CA THR A 112 11.74 -5.28 -22.25
C THR A 112 12.47 -4.75 -21.02
N PRO A 113 12.00 -3.70 -20.31
CA PRO A 113 12.67 -3.21 -19.10
C PRO A 113 12.70 -4.21 -17.92
N LEU A 114 11.87 -5.26 -17.95
CA LEU A 114 11.84 -6.32 -16.96
C LEU A 114 12.23 -7.64 -17.63
N SER A 115 13.48 -8.06 -17.47
CA SER A 115 13.90 -9.40 -17.91
C SER A 115 13.60 -10.45 -16.83
N LYS A 116 13.62 -11.73 -17.23
CA LYS A 116 13.44 -12.85 -16.29
C LYS A 116 14.45 -12.81 -15.15
N GLU A 117 15.71 -12.51 -15.45
CA GLU A 117 16.77 -12.40 -14.45
C GLU A 117 16.48 -11.30 -13.43
N TRP A 118 15.98 -10.15 -13.88
CA TRP A 118 15.63 -9.03 -13.00
C TRP A 118 14.40 -9.37 -12.15
N PHE A 119 13.39 -10.01 -12.74
CA PHE A 119 12.23 -10.52 -11.99
C PHE A 119 12.65 -11.51 -10.89
N ASP A 120 13.43 -12.53 -11.25
CA ASP A 120 13.88 -13.57 -10.31
C ASP A 120 14.73 -12.94 -9.19
N ARG A 121 15.59 -11.95 -9.53
CA ARG A 121 16.37 -11.21 -8.54
C ARG A 121 15.51 -10.40 -7.58
N ILE A 122 14.51 -9.66 -8.08
CA ILE A 122 13.60 -8.86 -7.23
C ILE A 122 12.77 -9.77 -6.33
N LYS A 123 12.28 -10.89 -6.87
CA LYS A 123 11.52 -11.89 -6.11
C LYS A 123 12.36 -12.49 -4.98
N THR A 124 13.62 -12.83 -5.25
CA THR A 124 14.56 -13.31 -4.22
C THR A 124 14.82 -12.24 -3.17
N LEU A 125 15.04 -10.98 -3.56
CA LEU A 125 15.25 -9.88 -2.62
C LEU A 125 14.06 -9.65 -1.69
N GLU A 126 12.83 -9.64 -2.23
CA GLU A 126 11.60 -9.51 -1.44
C GLU A 126 11.48 -10.67 -0.43
N PHE A 127 11.72 -11.90 -0.89
CA PHE A 127 11.65 -13.10 -0.05
C PHE A 127 12.72 -13.09 1.07
N GLU A 128 13.97 -12.76 0.74
CA GLU A 128 15.06 -12.68 1.71
C GLU A 128 14.81 -11.59 2.76
N TRP A 129 14.27 -10.45 2.32
CA TRP A 129 13.88 -9.36 3.22
C TRP A 129 12.73 -9.74 4.15
N ALA A 130 11.70 -10.43 3.62
CA ALA A 130 10.61 -10.96 4.44
C ALA A 130 11.12 -11.93 5.51
N ALA A 131 12.00 -12.85 5.12
CA ALA A 131 12.62 -13.81 6.03
C ALA A 131 13.50 -13.11 7.08
N PHE A 132 14.22 -12.05 6.71
CA PHE A 132 15.00 -11.22 7.63
C PHE A 132 14.12 -10.57 8.69
N ASN A 133 12.99 -9.97 8.29
CA ASN A 133 12.05 -9.34 9.22
C ASN A 133 11.44 -10.35 10.20
N THR A 134 11.09 -11.55 9.72
CA THR A 134 10.57 -12.63 10.57
C THR A 134 11.60 -13.09 11.62
N ARG A 135 12.89 -13.13 11.26
CA ARG A 135 13.97 -13.46 12.22
C ARG A 135 14.12 -12.39 13.30
N ILE A 136 14.09 -11.11 12.90
CA ILE A 136 14.13 -9.98 13.85
C ILE A 136 12.96 -10.09 14.82
N LYS A 137 11.74 -10.24 14.29
CA LYS A 137 10.53 -10.42 15.09
C LYS A 137 10.67 -11.57 16.08
N SER A 138 11.10 -12.74 15.63
CA SER A 138 11.30 -13.89 16.54
C SER A 138 12.29 -13.57 17.66
N LEU A 139 13.37 -12.86 17.36
CA LEU A 139 14.43 -12.56 18.31
C LEU A 139 14.02 -11.50 19.34
N ILE A 140 13.33 -10.43 18.92
CA ILE A 140 12.82 -9.41 19.85
C ILE A 140 11.71 -9.97 20.74
N TYR A 141 10.79 -10.79 20.20
CA TYR A 141 9.69 -11.35 20.99
C TYR A 141 10.22 -12.36 22.04
N SER A 142 11.35 -13.02 21.76
CA SER A 142 12.04 -13.88 22.74
C SER A 142 12.76 -13.09 23.84
N ASN A 143 12.96 -11.78 23.68
CA ASN A 143 13.74 -10.93 24.57
C ASN A 143 12.99 -9.66 25.01
N LEU A 144 11.65 -9.67 24.96
CA LEU A 144 10.81 -8.49 25.22
C LEU A 144 11.14 -7.76 26.52
N GLN A 145 11.34 -8.52 27.60
CA GLN A 145 11.67 -7.97 28.92
C GLN A 145 12.93 -7.10 28.89
N LEU A 146 13.95 -7.49 28.12
CA LEU A 146 15.19 -6.71 27.99
C LEU A 146 14.93 -5.41 27.22
N ILE A 147 14.10 -5.44 26.18
CA ILE A 147 13.78 -4.23 25.39
C ILE A 147 12.94 -3.27 26.23
N TRP A 148 11.90 -3.76 26.92
CA TRP A 148 11.08 -2.98 27.85
C TRP A 148 11.91 -2.34 28.96
N SER A 149 12.96 -3.03 29.46
CA SER A 149 13.83 -2.48 30.51
C SER A 149 14.61 -1.23 30.08
N ARG A 150 14.71 -0.96 28.77
CA ARG A 150 15.40 0.20 28.21
C ARG A 150 14.50 1.39 27.92
N THR A 151 13.23 1.34 28.35
CA THR A 151 12.24 2.39 28.04
C THR A 151 12.65 3.77 28.56
N GLU A 152 13.32 3.83 29.70
CA GLU A 152 13.82 5.08 30.30
C GLU A 152 14.94 5.74 29.47
N GLU A 153 15.60 4.98 28.59
CA GLU A 153 16.66 5.50 27.72
C GLU A 153 16.11 6.15 26.43
N ILE A 154 14.81 6.05 26.19
CA ILE A 154 14.17 6.54 24.97
C ILE A 154 13.81 8.02 25.12
N ASP A 155 14.25 8.82 24.15
CA ASP A 155 13.89 10.23 24.08
C ASP A 155 12.49 10.41 23.46
N TRP A 156 11.50 10.66 24.32
CA TRP A 156 10.13 10.94 23.93
C TRP A 156 9.86 12.43 23.65
N ALA A 157 10.87 13.31 23.76
CA ALA A 157 10.69 14.77 23.76
C ALA A 157 9.98 15.34 22.54
N GLN A 158 10.00 14.63 21.40
CA GLN A 158 9.31 15.07 20.19
C GLN A 158 7.77 15.03 20.28
N TRP A 159 7.23 14.34 21.29
CA TRP A 159 5.81 14.20 21.58
C TRP A 159 5.44 15.01 22.81
N ASN A 160 4.77 16.15 22.64
CA ASN A 160 4.42 17.07 23.72
C ASN A 160 2.93 17.41 23.76
N GLU A 161 2.10 16.50 23.26
CA GLU A 161 0.65 16.66 23.21
C GLU A 161 0.03 16.67 24.61
N THR A 162 -0.99 17.51 24.80
CA THR A 162 -1.73 17.64 26.05
C THR A 162 -3.12 17.04 25.93
N VAL A 163 -3.55 16.25 26.91
CA VAL A 163 -4.92 15.73 26.98
C VAL A 163 -5.91 16.86 27.31
N THR A 164 -7.01 16.95 26.55
CA THR A 164 -8.15 17.81 26.88
C THR A 164 -9.42 16.98 27.02
N GLY A 165 -10.11 17.05 28.16
CA GLY A 165 -11.39 16.35 28.42
C GLY A 165 -11.37 15.44 29.66
N GLU A 166 -12.53 15.18 30.27
CA GLU A 166 -12.65 14.31 31.46
C GLU A 166 -12.66 12.81 31.11
N GLU A 167 -13.32 12.41 30.03
CA GLU A 167 -13.34 10.99 29.57
C GLU A 167 -11.92 10.51 29.24
N ALA A 168 -11.14 11.35 28.56
CA ALA A 168 -9.74 11.07 28.25
C ALA A 168 -8.83 10.90 29.48
N ARG A 169 -9.23 11.42 30.67
CA ARG A 169 -8.44 11.22 31.91
C ARG A 169 -8.64 9.84 32.52
N GLU A 170 -9.84 9.28 32.46
CA GLU A 170 -10.11 7.93 32.97
C GLU A 170 -9.45 6.89 32.07
N ASP A 171 -9.57 7.07 30.77
CA ASP A 171 -8.90 6.30 29.73
C ASP A 171 -7.37 6.30 29.91
N LEU A 172 -6.79 7.49 30.09
CA LEU A 172 -5.38 7.65 30.38
C LEU A 172 -4.94 6.91 31.65
N ARG A 173 -5.75 6.95 32.72
CA ARG A 173 -5.45 6.23 33.95
C ARG A 173 -5.35 4.72 33.70
N GLN A 174 -6.22 4.17 32.86
CA GLN A 174 -6.15 2.76 32.45
C GLN A 174 -4.89 2.49 31.61
N LEU A 175 -4.54 3.36 30.66
CA LEU A 175 -3.30 3.20 29.89
C LEU A 175 -2.06 3.23 30.79
N ARG A 176 -2.00 4.11 31.79
CA ARG A 176 -0.90 4.15 32.76
C ARG A 176 -0.82 2.90 33.64
N TYR A 177 -1.97 2.28 33.92
CA TYR A 177 -2.01 0.99 34.60
C TYR A 177 -1.42 -0.13 33.73
N TYR A 178 -1.71 -0.14 32.43
CA TYR A 178 -1.18 -1.16 31.51
C TYR A 178 0.27 -0.94 31.07
N TYR A 179 0.72 0.31 31.02
CA TYR A 179 2.05 0.72 30.57
C TYR A 179 2.79 1.61 31.59
N PRO A 180 3.05 1.11 32.81
CA PRO A 180 3.77 1.88 33.83
C PRO A 180 5.20 2.25 33.40
N GLU A 181 5.80 1.48 32.49
CA GLU A 181 7.15 1.71 31.97
C GLU A 181 7.24 2.98 31.10
N LEU A 182 6.13 3.45 30.52
CA LEU A 182 6.08 4.63 29.64
C LEU A 182 5.90 5.95 30.42
N ASN A 183 6.39 6.02 31.66
CA ASN A 183 6.21 7.18 32.55
C ASN A 183 6.79 8.50 31.98
N ALA A 184 7.82 8.41 31.15
CA ALA A 184 8.48 9.54 30.51
C ALA A 184 7.74 10.07 29.26
N LEU A 185 6.84 9.27 28.68
CA LEU A 185 6.01 9.69 27.55
C LEU A 185 4.86 10.58 28.07
N PRO A 186 4.63 11.79 27.54
CA PRO A 186 3.53 12.64 28.01
C PRO A 186 2.15 12.01 27.83
N ASP A 187 1.23 12.34 28.74
CA ASP A 187 -0.12 11.75 28.78
C ASP A 187 -0.91 11.95 27.47
N GLY A 188 -0.84 13.13 26.86
CA GLY A 188 -1.54 13.41 25.60
C GLY A 188 -1.00 12.57 24.45
N ALA A 189 0.33 12.41 24.41
CA ALA A 189 0.98 11.56 23.43
C ALA A 189 0.61 10.09 23.62
N LEU A 190 0.61 9.58 24.86
CA LEU A 190 0.24 8.19 25.13
C LEU A 190 -1.18 7.88 24.65
N TYR A 191 -2.15 8.75 24.98
CA TYR A 191 -3.54 8.57 24.55
C TYR A 191 -3.68 8.63 23.02
N SER A 192 -3.16 9.69 22.39
CA SER A 192 -3.25 9.93 20.95
C SER A 192 -2.59 8.84 20.11
N LEU A 193 -1.40 8.40 20.52
CA LEU A 193 -0.68 7.32 19.85
C LEU A 193 -1.37 5.96 20.03
N PHE A 194 -1.96 5.70 21.20
CA PHE A 194 -2.72 4.47 21.42
C PHE A 194 -3.98 4.44 20.57
N ASP A 195 -4.72 5.55 20.49
CA ASP A 195 -5.90 5.67 19.62
C ASP A 195 -5.54 5.45 18.14
N THR A 196 -4.46 6.10 17.68
CA THR A 196 -3.91 5.90 16.32
C THR A 196 -3.55 4.44 16.08
N TYR A 197 -2.89 3.79 17.04
CA TYR A 197 -2.54 2.38 16.95
C TYR A 197 -3.77 1.47 16.82
N GLN A 198 -4.82 1.71 17.62
CA GLN A 198 -6.04 0.92 17.57
C GLN A 198 -6.77 1.05 16.23
N MET A 199 -6.85 2.28 15.69
CA MET A 199 -7.47 2.52 14.39
C MET A 199 -6.63 1.92 13.25
N ASP A 200 -5.34 2.25 13.19
CA ASP A 200 -4.52 2.01 12.00
C ASP A 200 -3.87 0.62 11.95
N CYS A 201 -3.65 0.00 13.10
CA CYS A 201 -2.98 -1.31 13.19
C CYS A 201 -3.94 -2.43 13.58
N LYS A 202 -5.00 -2.13 14.34
CA LYS A 202 -5.94 -3.14 14.85
C LYS A 202 -7.32 -3.08 14.22
N PHE A 203 -7.64 -2.01 13.48
CA PHE A 203 -8.95 -1.79 12.87
C PHE A 203 -10.10 -1.90 13.89
N ILE A 204 -9.83 -1.50 15.14
CA ILE A 204 -10.82 -1.51 16.22
C ILE A 204 -11.65 -0.24 16.10
N ASN A 205 -12.95 -0.40 15.85
CA ASN A 205 -13.91 0.71 15.86
C ASN A 205 -14.35 0.97 17.31
N GLY A 206 -13.58 1.79 18.03
CA GLY A 206 -13.83 2.16 19.42
C GLY A 206 -12.54 2.27 20.22
N TRP A 207 -12.67 2.62 21.50
CA TRP A 207 -11.53 2.81 22.39
C TRP A 207 -11.59 1.83 23.55
N THR A 208 -10.52 1.05 23.78
CA THR A 208 -10.43 0.14 24.94
C THR A 208 -8.98 -0.05 25.34
N ALA A 209 -8.61 0.33 26.56
CA ALA A 209 -7.27 0.13 27.07
C ALA A 209 -6.97 -1.36 27.33
N TYR A 210 -5.83 -1.83 26.82
CA TYR A 210 -5.24 -3.13 27.16
C TYR A 210 -3.73 -3.12 26.91
N ARG A 211 -3.01 -4.07 27.52
CA ARG A 211 -1.57 -4.24 27.29
C ARG A 211 -1.30 -5.09 26.06
N GLU A 212 -0.46 -4.57 25.16
CA GLU A 212 0.03 -5.27 23.99
C GLU A 212 1.45 -4.83 23.68
N ASP A 213 2.39 -5.78 23.57
CA ASP A 213 3.80 -5.46 23.29
C ASP A 213 3.99 -4.82 21.90
N GLU A 214 3.08 -5.10 20.98
CA GLU A 214 3.11 -4.52 19.64
C GLU A 214 2.84 -3.01 19.65
N PHE A 215 2.09 -2.48 20.62
CA PHE A 215 1.93 -1.03 20.79
C PHE A 215 3.27 -0.37 21.11
N PHE A 216 4.12 -1.00 21.90
CA PHE A 216 5.45 -0.47 22.19
C PHE A 216 6.34 -0.42 20.94
N PHE A 217 6.29 -1.45 20.09
CA PHE A 217 6.96 -1.40 18.79
C PHE A 217 6.35 -0.34 17.87
N PHE A 218 5.04 -0.12 17.89
CA PHE A 218 4.44 1.00 17.18
C PHE A 218 5.03 2.34 17.64
N LEU A 219 5.15 2.58 18.96
CA LEU A 219 5.76 3.80 19.51
C LEU A 219 7.22 3.98 19.06
N LEU A 220 8.02 2.91 19.10
CA LEU A 220 9.41 2.94 18.62
C LEU A 220 9.49 3.24 17.13
N GLY A 221 8.61 2.63 16.32
CA GLY A 221 8.54 2.87 14.88
C GLY A 221 8.18 4.31 14.54
N GLN A 222 7.26 4.91 15.30
CA GLN A 222 6.87 6.31 15.18
C GLN A 222 8.04 7.30 15.37
N LEU A 223 9.11 6.89 16.08
CA LEU A 223 10.31 7.72 16.20
C LEU A 223 11.15 7.74 14.91
N SER A 224 11.01 6.71 14.07
CA SER A 224 11.84 6.44 12.89
C SER A 224 11.14 6.68 11.56
N VAL A 225 9.84 7.02 11.55
CA VAL A 225 9.08 7.33 10.34
C VAL A 225 8.77 8.83 10.25
N PRO A 226 8.49 9.37 9.05
CA PRO A 226 8.03 10.75 8.90
C PRO A 226 6.77 11.03 9.75
N ARG A 227 6.65 12.26 10.26
CA ARG A 227 5.40 12.71 10.90
C ARG A 227 4.25 12.56 9.90
N ASN A 228 3.17 11.93 10.32
CA ASN A 228 1.99 11.55 9.50
C ASN A 228 2.12 10.26 8.66
N THR A 229 3.08 9.38 8.97
CA THR A 229 3.01 8.00 8.51
C THR A 229 2.06 7.21 9.41
N TYR A 230 1.15 6.46 8.79
CA TYR A 230 0.07 5.72 9.45
C TYR A 230 0.01 4.28 8.93
N GLY A 231 -0.48 3.36 9.75
CA GLY A 231 -0.73 1.97 9.35
C GLY A 231 0.22 0.93 9.95
N GLN A 232 -0.16 -0.33 9.76
CA GLN A 232 0.51 -1.52 10.31
C GLN A 232 2.01 -1.68 9.99
N HIS A 233 2.51 -1.03 8.94
CA HIS A 233 3.91 -1.16 8.52
C HIS A 233 4.90 -0.42 9.44
N ILE A 234 4.39 0.39 10.38
CA ILE A 234 5.20 1.09 11.39
C ILE A 234 5.73 0.14 12.46
N VAL A 235 4.93 -0.88 12.83
CA VAL A 235 5.32 -1.88 13.83
C VAL A 235 6.63 -2.57 13.44
N PRO A 236 6.79 -3.16 12.23
CA PRO A 236 8.06 -3.75 11.80
C PRO A 236 9.28 -2.81 11.87
N VAL A 237 9.08 -1.51 11.67
CA VAL A 237 10.17 -0.52 11.83
C VAL A 237 10.59 -0.45 13.31
N GLY A 238 9.62 -0.38 14.22
CA GLY A 238 9.90 -0.39 15.65
C GLY A 238 10.42 -1.71 16.19
N GLU A 239 10.02 -2.84 15.58
CA GLU A 239 10.63 -4.15 15.82
C GLU A 239 12.14 -4.11 15.53
N PHE A 240 12.55 -3.45 14.44
CA PHE A 240 13.97 -3.24 14.11
C PHE A 240 14.68 -2.28 15.08
N VAL A 241 14.03 -1.18 15.48
CA VAL A 241 14.58 -0.28 16.52
C VAL A 241 14.79 -1.06 17.83
N GLY A 242 13.80 -1.86 18.24
CA GLY A 242 13.88 -2.72 19.42
C GLY A 242 15.01 -3.75 19.32
N TYR A 243 15.29 -4.26 18.12
CA TYR A 243 16.42 -5.14 17.87
C TYR A 243 17.78 -4.42 18.06
N GLU A 244 17.94 -3.19 17.57
CA GLU A 244 19.18 -2.43 17.81
C GLU A 244 19.35 -2.07 19.29
N LEU A 245 18.25 -1.78 20.00
CA LEU A 245 18.27 -1.64 21.45
C LEU A 245 18.69 -2.95 22.13
N LEU A 246 18.22 -4.10 21.66
CA LEU A 246 18.64 -5.38 22.23
C LEU A 246 20.15 -5.64 22.06
N ARG A 247 20.78 -5.09 21.01
CA ARG A 247 22.24 -5.14 20.79
C ARG A 247 23.03 -4.15 21.66
N GLY A 248 22.37 -3.40 22.53
CA GLY A 248 23.00 -2.42 23.40
C GLY A 248 23.30 -1.08 22.72
N GLN A 249 22.73 -0.81 21.54
CA GLN A 249 22.86 0.51 20.90
C GLN A 249 22.14 1.59 21.71
N LEU A 250 22.60 2.83 21.62
CA LEU A 250 21.90 3.98 22.21
C LEU A 250 20.58 4.24 21.47
N SER A 251 19.58 4.80 22.16
CA SER A 251 18.26 5.09 21.58
C SER A 251 18.35 5.92 20.29
N SER A 252 19.15 6.99 20.28
CA SER A 252 19.33 7.82 19.08
C SER A 252 19.90 7.04 17.90
N VAL A 253 20.84 6.12 18.14
CA VAL A 253 21.45 5.28 17.10
C VAL A 253 20.43 4.26 16.57
N ALA A 254 19.66 3.63 17.46
CA ALA A 254 18.61 2.68 17.10
C ALA A 254 17.52 3.35 16.24
N VAL A 255 17.11 4.57 16.60
CA VAL A 255 16.11 5.34 15.84
C VAL A 255 16.62 5.72 14.44
N GLU A 256 17.87 6.15 14.31
CA GLU A 256 18.48 6.42 12.99
C GLU A 256 18.59 5.15 12.14
N ALA A 257 18.95 4.01 12.76
CA ALA A 257 18.95 2.73 12.08
C ALA A 257 17.53 2.33 11.61
N GLY A 258 16.51 2.61 12.41
CA GLY A 258 15.10 2.46 12.03
C GLY A 258 14.70 3.29 10.80
N LYS A 259 15.21 4.52 10.65
CA LYS A 259 14.95 5.36 9.46
C LYS A 259 15.54 4.73 8.19
N VAL A 260 16.77 4.21 8.29
CA VAL A 260 17.43 3.51 7.18
C VAL A 260 16.66 2.25 6.82
N TRP A 261 16.23 1.49 7.82
CA TRP A 261 15.41 0.30 7.63
C TRP A 261 14.08 0.62 6.95
N PHE A 262 13.37 1.66 7.41
CA PHE A 262 12.11 2.10 6.83
C PHE A 262 12.27 2.47 5.35
N ALA A 263 13.28 3.29 5.02
CA ALA A 263 13.57 3.67 3.65
C ALA A 263 13.87 2.47 2.74
N TYR A 264 14.61 1.49 3.25
CA TYR A 264 14.91 0.26 2.50
C TYR A 264 13.67 -0.62 2.31
N ASN A 265 12.88 -0.81 3.36
CA ASN A 265 11.64 -1.57 3.33
C ASN A 265 10.65 -0.99 2.31
N GLU A 266 10.44 0.33 2.35
CA GLU A 266 9.62 1.04 1.37
C GLU A 266 10.14 0.89 -0.06
N ALA A 267 11.47 0.97 -0.25
CA ALA A 267 12.06 0.84 -1.57
C ALA A 267 11.84 -0.58 -2.17
N ILE A 268 12.03 -1.64 -1.37
CA ILE A 268 11.73 -3.02 -1.79
C ILE A 268 10.24 -3.20 -2.05
N TYR A 269 9.39 -2.78 -1.12
CA TYR A 269 7.94 -2.94 -1.24
C TYR A 269 7.42 -2.28 -2.52
N ASN A 270 7.79 -1.03 -2.75
CA ASN A 270 7.38 -0.29 -3.94
C ASN A 270 7.94 -0.91 -5.23
N LEU A 271 9.17 -1.44 -5.20
CA LEU A 271 9.74 -2.14 -6.35
C LEU A 271 8.99 -3.44 -6.65
N ALA A 272 8.75 -4.28 -5.64
CA ALA A 272 8.02 -5.54 -5.79
C ALA A 272 6.57 -5.30 -6.24
N TYR A 273 5.89 -4.30 -5.68
CA TYR A 273 4.55 -3.90 -6.09
C TYR A 273 4.50 -3.43 -7.55
N ARG A 274 5.44 -2.58 -7.99
CA ARG A 274 5.48 -2.16 -9.40
C ARG A 274 5.69 -3.36 -10.34
N VAL A 275 6.57 -4.28 -9.97
CA VAL A 275 6.81 -5.49 -10.76
C VAL A 275 5.58 -6.40 -10.78
N SER A 276 4.84 -6.52 -9.67
CA SER A 276 3.61 -7.33 -9.65
C SER A 276 2.55 -6.74 -10.58
N GLN A 277 2.33 -5.42 -10.55
CA GLN A 277 1.40 -4.73 -11.45
C GLN A 277 1.75 -4.95 -12.93
N ILE A 278 3.03 -4.87 -13.29
CA ILE A 278 3.50 -5.15 -14.65
C ILE A 278 3.18 -6.59 -15.04
N VAL A 279 3.56 -7.56 -14.21
CA VAL A 279 3.40 -8.98 -14.50
C VAL A 279 1.91 -9.36 -14.58
N GLU A 280 1.08 -8.89 -13.66
CA GLU A 280 -0.37 -9.11 -13.67
C GLU A 280 -1.03 -8.57 -14.95
N PHE A 281 -0.58 -7.39 -15.40
CA PHE A 281 -1.04 -6.84 -16.67
C PHE A 281 -0.61 -7.68 -17.86
N LEU A 282 0.65 -8.14 -17.91
CA LEU A 282 1.14 -9.01 -18.99
C LEU A 282 0.44 -10.37 -19.04
N ARG A 283 0.02 -10.91 -17.89
CA ARG A 283 -0.76 -12.17 -17.81
C ARG A 283 -2.14 -12.07 -18.45
N SER A 284 -2.68 -10.86 -18.61
CA SER A 284 -4.05 -10.62 -19.07
C SER A 284 -4.08 -10.45 -20.61
N PRO A 285 -4.43 -11.49 -21.40
CA PRO A 285 -4.17 -11.51 -22.85
C PRO A 285 -5.09 -10.61 -23.68
N SER A 286 -6.17 -10.07 -23.09
CA SER A 286 -7.21 -9.30 -23.79
C SER A 286 -6.94 -7.80 -23.91
N ASP A 287 -5.97 -7.25 -23.17
CA ASP A 287 -5.90 -5.81 -22.87
C ASP A 287 -4.82 -5.05 -23.66
N VAL A 288 -4.07 -5.74 -24.53
CA VAL A 288 -2.81 -5.20 -25.07
C VAL A 288 -3.01 -4.26 -26.28
N LYS A 289 -4.15 -4.33 -26.99
CA LYS A 289 -4.39 -3.53 -28.22
C LYS A 289 -5.82 -3.05 -28.45
N ARG A 290 -6.77 -3.48 -27.65
CA ARG A 290 -8.16 -3.01 -27.70
C ARG A 290 -8.43 -2.44 -26.33
N GLY A 291 -8.88 -1.18 -26.26
CA GLY A 291 -9.47 -0.68 -25.03
C GLY A 291 -10.46 -1.72 -24.52
N ARG A 292 -10.49 -1.95 -23.20
CA ARG A 292 -11.47 -2.89 -22.64
C ARG A 292 -12.86 -2.54 -23.18
N PRO A 293 -13.70 -3.55 -23.49
CA PRO A 293 -15.08 -3.27 -23.84
C PRO A 293 -15.66 -2.35 -22.76
N ILE A 294 -16.16 -1.18 -23.19
CA ILE A 294 -16.83 -0.26 -22.28
C ILE A 294 -18.11 -0.95 -21.86
N PHE A 295 -18.15 -1.40 -20.61
CA PHE A 295 -19.38 -1.91 -20.03
C PHE A 295 -20.31 -0.72 -19.80
N ILE A 296 -21.35 -0.63 -20.62
CA ILE A 296 -22.44 0.29 -20.35
C ILE A 296 -23.38 -0.33 -19.30
N PHE A 297 -24.25 0.49 -18.72
CA PHE A 297 -25.18 0.06 -17.67
C PHE A 297 -26.05 -1.15 -18.13
N GLU A 298 -26.35 -1.24 -19.42
CA GLU A 298 -27.05 -2.39 -20.03
C GLU A 298 -26.23 -3.69 -20.00
N ASP A 299 -24.92 -3.63 -20.19
CA ASP A 299 -24.04 -4.81 -20.12
C ASP A 299 -23.97 -5.36 -18.69
N TRP A 300 -24.02 -4.46 -17.70
CA TRP A 300 -24.14 -4.82 -16.29
C TRP A 300 -25.44 -5.57 -16.01
N PHE A 301 -26.58 -5.09 -16.52
CA PHE A 301 -27.85 -5.80 -16.42
C PHE A 301 -27.84 -7.15 -17.15
N ALA A 302 -27.17 -7.25 -18.30
CA ALA A 302 -27.02 -8.50 -19.04
C ALA A 302 -26.15 -9.53 -18.28
N MET A 303 -25.07 -9.07 -17.62
CA MET A 303 -24.25 -9.92 -16.75
C MET A 303 -25.00 -10.39 -15.49
N CYS A 304 -25.77 -9.52 -14.85
CA CYS A 304 -26.62 -9.89 -13.71
C CYS A 304 -27.72 -10.89 -14.10
N ARG A 305 -28.21 -10.87 -15.36
CA ARG A 305 -29.15 -11.89 -15.85
C ARG A 305 -28.50 -13.27 -16.07
N THR A 306 -27.20 -13.33 -16.31
CA THR A 306 -26.47 -14.59 -16.55
C THR A 306 -25.91 -15.21 -15.27
N THR A 307 -25.65 -14.41 -14.24
CA THR A 307 -25.25 -14.90 -12.91
C THR A 307 -26.43 -14.86 -11.94
N GLY A 308 -27.27 -15.89 -12.01
CA GLY A 308 -28.36 -16.12 -11.05
C GLY A 308 -29.72 -15.57 -11.48
N SER A 309 -30.24 -16.05 -12.60
CA SER A 309 -31.65 -15.85 -12.95
C SER A 309 -32.55 -16.72 -12.07
N PHE A 310 -33.12 -16.15 -11.00
CA PHE A 310 -34.52 -16.46 -10.69
C PHE A 310 -35.36 -15.62 -11.64
N SER A 311 -36.07 -16.25 -12.57
CA SER A 311 -37.07 -15.54 -13.37
C SER A 311 -38.20 -15.11 -12.43
N ILE A 312 -38.26 -13.83 -12.07
CA ILE A 312 -39.53 -13.27 -11.59
C ILE A 312 -40.37 -13.04 -12.84
N THR A 313 -41.18 -14.04 -13.18
CA THR A 313 -42.25 -13.88 -14.16
C THR A 313 -43.35 -13.06 -13.50
N LEU A 314 -43.30 -11.75 -13.64
CA LEU A 314 -44.45 -10.89 -13.38
C LEU A 314 -45.42 -11.05 -14.54
N GLN A 315 -46.42 -11.92 -14.35
CA GLN A 315 -47.53 -12.05 -15.28
C GLN A 315 -48.49 -10.88 -15.01
N GLN A 316 -48.33 -9.77 -15.74
CA GLN A 316 -49.33 -8.71 -15.76
C GLN A 316 -50.51 -9.20 -16.60
N SER A 317 -51.66 -9.44 -15.98
CA SER A 317 -52.92 -9.64 -16.71
C SER A 317 -53.59 -8.29 -16.95
N PHE A 318 -54.29 -8.17 -18.07
CA PHE A 318 -54.97 -6.95 -18.49
C PHE A 318 -56.00 -6.44 -17.45
N GLU A 319 -56.55 -7.35 -16.63
CA GLU A 319 -57.48 -7.05 -15.54
C GLU A 319 -56.82 -6.24 -14.40
N THR A 320 -55.53 -6.45 -14.13
CA THR A 320 -54.80 -5.72 -13.07
C THR A 320 -54.49 -4.27 -13.47
N LEU A 321 -54.34 -4.01 -14.77
CA LEU A 321 -54.19 -2.65 -15.31
C LEU A 321 -55.52 -1.89 -15.32
N GLN A 322 -56.65 -2.56 -15.50
CA GLN A 322 -57.95 -1.89 -15.54
C GLN A 322 -58.39 -1.40 -14.14
N GLN A 323 -58.14 -2.18 -13.09
CA GLN A 323 -58.45 -1.79 -11.69
C GLN A 323 -57.60 -0.63 -11.14
N SER A 324 -56.41 -0.38 -11.71
CA SER A 324 -55.56 0.74 -11.27
C SER A 324 -55.97 2.07 -11.90
N PHE A 325 -56.67 2.05 -13.04
CA PHE A 325 -57.24 3.25 -13.65
C PHE A 325 -58.62 3.66 -13.08
N GLU A 326 -59.42 2.72 -12.58
CA GLU A 326 -60.71 3.03 -11.91
C GLU A 326 -60.55 3.58 -10.48
N ASN A 327 -59.37 3.42 -9.86
CA ASN A 327 -59.07 3.98 -8.53
C ASN A 327 -58.36 5.35 -8.59
N LEU A 328 -58.23 5.95 -9.78
CA LEU A 328 -57.60 7.26 -10.00
C LEU A 328 -58.56 8.29 -10.65
N SER A 329 -59.87 7.99 -10.71
CA SER A 329 -60.92 8.93 -11.11
C SER A 329 -61.77 9.39 -9.94
#